data_AF-A0A9D1F9W8-F1
#
_entry.id   AF-A0A9D1F9W8-F1
#
_cell.length_a   1.000
_cell.length_b   1.000
_cell.length_c   1.000
_cell.angle_alpha   90.00
_cell.angle_beta   90.00
_cell.angle_gamma   90.00
#
_symmetry.space_group_name_H-M   'P 1'
#
loop_
_entity.id
_entity.type
_entity.pdbx_description
1 polymer ?
#
loop_
_entity_poly.entity_id
_entity_poly.type
_entity_poly.pdbx_seq_one_letter_code
_entity_poly.pdbx_strand_id
1 'polypeptide(L)'
;MKKIVLLAVNVALVAMAGWLPVKPRDVADLLPVEVLVLSERDGLLYLDGGNDLAGQGRTWAEAVEDLTETAPGVAFFDTVAHIVLCGDTLTHLDQVLNDRALRPAARIYLGQGNVEADSAAPYLATHQGDKTLQDLQAAWLEERTVTLPPLTETDGRYRLSNDG
;
A
#
# COMPACT_ATOMS: atom_id res chain seq x y z
N MET A 1 12.61 38.79 -30.51
CA MET A 1 12.91 37.37 -30.76
C MET A 1 12.65 36.47 -29.54
N LYS A 2 13.09 36.80 -28.30
CA LYS A 2 12.84 35.97 -27.08
C LYS A 2 11.35 35.74 -26.73
N LYS A 3 10.46 36.70 -26.95
CA LYS A 3 9.01 36.57 -26.64
C LYS A 3 8.27 35.62 -27.59
N ILE A 4 8.69 35.55 -28.86
CA ILE A 4 8.08 34.67 -29.87
C ILE A 4 8.50 33.22 -29.60
N VAL A 5 9.75 32.99 -29.19
CA VAL A 5 10.24 31.67 -28.76
C VAL A 5 9.51 31.19 -27.48
N LEU A 6 9.28 32.08 -26.52
CA LEU A 6 8.56 31.72 -25.29
C LEU A 6 7.08 31.34 -25.55
N LEU A 7 6.43 32.05 -26.47
CA LEU A 7 5.06 31.73 -26.90
C LEU A 7 5.00 30.38 -27.63
N ALA A 8 5.96 30.10 -28.52
CA ALA A 8 6.02 28.82 -29.23
C ALA A 8 6.26 27.61 -28.30
N VAL A 9 7.12 27.77 -27.28
CA VAL A 9 7.38 26.71 -26.28
C VAL A 9 6.13 26.41 -25.43
N ASN A 10 5.36 27.43 -25.05
CA ASN A 10 4.13 27.23 -24.26
C ASN A 10 3.03 26.49 -25.06
N VAL A 11 2.86 26.83 -26.34
CA VAL A 11 1.86 26.15 -27.18
C VAL A 11 2.23 24.68 -27.41
N ALA A 12 3.52 24.37 -27.59
CA ALA A 12 3.99 22.99 -27.73
C ALA A 12 3.76 22.16 -26.44
N LEU A 13 3.97 22.75 -25.26
CA LEU A 13 3.77 22.08 -23.97
C LEU A 13 2.30 21.75 -23.71
N VAL A 14 1.39 22.68 -24.04
CA VAL A 14 -0.07 22.48 -23.90
C VAL A 14 -0.58 21.44 -24.91
N ALA A 15 -0.04 21.43 -26.14
CA ALA A 15 -0.38 20.42 -27.13
C ALA A 15 0.10 19.01 -26.72
N MET A 16 1.26 18.89 -26.06
CA MET A 16 1.73 17.62 -25.49
C MET A 16 0.90 17.17 -24.28
N ALA A 17 0.45 18.09 -23.44
CA ALA A 17 -0.42 17.79 -22.30
C ALA A 17 -1.81 17.28 -22.72
N GLY A 18 -2.36 17.78 -23.84
CA GLY A 18 -3.64 17.32 -24.40
C GLY A 18 -3.59 15.94 -25.06
N TRP A 19 -2.40 15.36 -25.25
CA TRP A 19 -2.21 14.01 -25.80
C TRP A 19 -1.94 12.94 -24.74
N LEU A 20 -1.82 13.31 -23.46
CA LEU A 20 -1.83 12.28 -22.42
C LEU A 20 -3.22 11.63 -22.46
N PRO A 21 -3.32 10.31 -22.75
CA PRO A 21 -4.57 9.60 -22.58
C PRO A 21 -4.82 9.52 -21.08
N VAL A 22 -5.42 10.55 -20.50
CA VAL A 22 -6.03 10.47 -19.18
C VAL A 22 -7.26 9.62 -19.41
N LYS A 23 -7.08 8.29 -19.38
CA LYS A 23 -8.16 7.32 -19.46
C LYS A 23 -9.11 7.69 -18.31
N PRO A 24 -10.29 8.29 -18.57
CA PRO A 24 -11.19 8.62 -17.48
C PRO A 24 -11.61 7.28 -16.89
N ARG A 25 -11.09 6.97 -15.69
CA ARG A 25 -11.40 5.73 -14.99
C ARG A 25 -12.79 5.90 -14.39
N ASP A 26 -13.68 4.96 -14.68
CA ASP A 26 -14.98 4.93 -14.03
C ASP A 26 -14.76 4.71 -12.53
N VAL A 27 -15.36 5.55 -11.70
CA VAL A 27 -15.28 5.41 -10.24
C VAL A 27 -15.95 4.11 -9.80
N ALA A 28 -16.92 3.60 -10.59
CA ALA A 28 -17.59 2.34 -10.34
C ALA A 28 -16.65 1.12 -10.37
N ASP A 29 -15.48 1.22 -11.00
CA ASP A 29 -14.51 0.13 -11.09
C ASP A 29 -13.45 0.18 -9.98
N LEU A 30 -13.49 1.18 -9.08
CA LEU A 30 -12.56 1.28 -7.96
C LEU A 30 -12.88 0.23 -6.89
N LEU A 31 -11.92 -0.64 -6.63
CA LEU A 31 -12.00 -1.66 -5.60
C LEU A 31 -11.21 -1.17 -4.37
N PRO A 32 -11.87 -0.93 -3.23
CA PRO A 32 -11.18 -0.47 -2.03
C PRO A 32 -10.28 -1.58 -1.49
N VAL A 33 -9.05 -1.21 -1.16
CA VAL A 33 -8.14 -2.02 -0.35
C VAL A 33 -8.18 -1.45 1.06
N GLU A 34 -8.86 -2.10 2.00
CA GLU A 34 -8.95 -1.60 3.38
C GLU A 34 -7.77 -2.08 4.24
N VAL A 35 -7.48 -3.38 4.14
CA VAL A 35 -6.33 -4.04 4.76
C VAL A 35 -5.44 -4.57 3.65
N LEU A 36 -4.15 -4.25 3.73
CA LEU A 36 -3.14 -4.81 2.85
C LEU A 36 -2.19 -5.68 3.68
N VAL A 37 -2.18 -6.98 3.43
CA VAL A 37 -1.28 -7.95 4.05
C VAL A 37 -0.12 -8.22 3.10
N LEU A 38 1.10 -8.04 3.62
CA LEU A 38 2.32 -8.38 2.93
C LEU A 38 2.85 -9.67 3.55
N SER A 39 3.19 -10.66 2.74
CA SER A 39 3.92 -11.84 3.19
C SER A 39 5.03 -12.20 2.21
N GLU A 40 6.10 -12.82 2.70
CA GLU A 40 7.18 -13.30 1.86
C GLU A 40 7.25 -14.82 1.95
N ARG A 41 7.32 -15.50 0.80
CA ARG A 41 7.58 -16.95 0.72
C ARG A 41 8.55 -17.22 -0.42
N ASP A 42 9.61 -17.96 -0.14
CA ASP A 42 10.63 -18.36 -1.13
C ASP A 42 11.23 -17.18 -1.93
N GLY A 43 11.37 -16.01 -1.28
CA GLY A 43 11.89 -14.78 -1.89
C GLY A 43 10.91 -14.09 -2.85
N LEU A 44 9.63 -14.48 -2.82
CA LEU A 44 8.54 -13.79 -3.51
C LEU A 44 7.68 -13.06 -2.48
N LEU A 45 7.47 -11.78 -2.73
CA LEU A 45 6.54 -10.92 -1.99
C LEU A 45 5.13 -11.17 -2.51
N TYR A 46 4.20 -11.40 -1.61
CA TYR A 46 2.78 -11.56 -1.86
C TYR A 46 2.02 -10.43 -1.19
N LEU A 47 1.09 -9.85 -1.93
CA LEU A 47 0.13 -8.84 -1.49
C LEU A 47 -1.25 -9.47 -1.46
N ASP A 48 -1.93 -9.36 -0.33
CA ASP A 48 -3.35 -9.68 -0.18
C ASP A 48 -4.08 -8.41 0.27
N GLY A 49 -4.92 -7.87 -0.61
CA GLY A 49 -5.74 -6.69 -0.39
C GLY A 49 -7.20 -7.01 -0.02
N GLY A 50 -7.54 -8.30 0.10
CA GLY A 50 -8.92 -8.77 0.27
C GLY A 50 -9.76 -8.63 -1.00
N ASN A 51 -11.01 -9.13 -0.96
CA ASN A 51 -11.96 -9.04 -2.08
C ASN A 51 -11.38 -9.49 -3.44
N ASP A 52 -10.67 -10.63 -3.46
CA ASP A 52 -9.98 -11.18 -4.64
C ASP A 52 -8.86 -10.28 -5.22
N LEU A 53 -8.40 -9.28 -4.48
CA LEU A 53 -7.22 -8.47 -4.83
C LEU A 53 -5.97 -9.13 -4.26
N ALA A 54 -5.21 -9.81 -5.12
CA ALA A 54 -3.93 -10.38 -4.76
C ALA A 54 -2.91 -10.13 -5.86
N GLY A 55 -1.63 -10.03 -5.48
CA GLY A 55 -0.54 -9.97 -6.45
C GLY A 55 0.78 -10.43 -5.84
N GLN A 56 1.73 -10.72 -6.70
CA GLN A 56 3.01 -11.27 -6.29
C GLN A 56 4.17 -10.79 -7.16
N GLY A 57 5.37 -10.71 -6.58
CA GLY A 57 6.55 -10.24 -7.29
C GLY A 57 7.81 -10.39 -6.45
N ARG A 58 8.99 -10.23 -7.05
CA ARG A 58 10.26 -10.21 -6.30
C ARG A 58 10.52 -8.86 -5.64
N THR A 59 9.77 -7.84 -6.04
CA THR A 59 9.83 -6.49 -5.48
C THR A 59 8.42 -5.99 -5.17
N TRP A 60 8.33 -4.94 -4.37
CA TRP A 60 7.06 -4.26 -4.11
C TRP A 60 6.41 -3.78 -5.41
N ALA A 61 7.18 -3.18 -6.31
CA ALA A 61 6.69 -2.67 -7.58
C ALA A 61 6.12 -3.79 -8.46
N GLU A 62 6.82 -4.91 -8.58
CA GLU A 62 6.34 -6.08 -9.34
C GLU A 62 5.06 -6.66 -8.73
N ALA A 63 4.97 -6.75 -7.41
CA ALA A 63 3.79 -7.30 -6.74
C ALA A 63 2.57 -6.38 -6.86
N VAL A 64 2.76 -5.05 -6.80
CA VAL A 64 1.69 -4.06 -7.03
C VAL A 64 1.24 -4.07 -8.50
N GLU A 65 2.18 -4.21 -9.44
CA GLU A 65 1.88 -4.34 -10.86
C GLU A 65 1.05 -5.60 -11.13
N ASP A 66 1.49 -6.77 -10.65
CA ASP A 66 0.75 -8.03 -10.76
C ASP A 66 -0.65 -7.95 -10.14
N LEU A 67 -0.79 -7.34 -8.96
CA LEU A 67 -2.09 -7.10 -8.32
C LEU A 67 -2.98 -6.23 -9.22
N THR A 68 -2.43 -5.15 -9.76
CA THR A 68 -3.19 -4.22 -10.60
C THR A 68 -3.60 -4.84 -11.94
N GLU A 69 -2.77 -5.72 -12.51
CA GLU A 69 -3.06 -6.41 -13.77
C GLU A 69 -4.07 -7.55 -13.61
N THR A 70 -4.06 -8.25 -12.47
CA THR A 70 -4.93 -9.39 -12.19
C THR A 70 -6.24 -9.01 -11.51
N ALA A 71 -6.33 -7.83 -10.92
CA ALA A 71 -7.54 -7.35 -10.25
C ALA A 71 -8.75 -7.31 -11.20
N PRO A 72 -9.96 -7.70 -10.73
CA PRO A 72 -11.19 -7.61 -11.53
C PRO A 72 -11.64 -6.17 -11.81
N GLY A 73 -11.01 -5.19 -11.16
CA GLY A 73 -11.22 -3.76 -11.31
C GLY A 73 -9.93 -2.99 -10.97
N VAL A 74 -10.05 -1.75 -10.54
CA VAL A 74 -8.90 -0.91 -10.20
C VAL A 74 -8.70 -0.90 -8.70
N ALA A 75 -7.65 -1.57 -8.22
CA ALA A 75 -7.25 -1.52 -6.81
C ALA A 75 -6.97 -0.06 -6.38
N PHE A 76 -7.71 0.43 -5.39
CA PHE A 76 -7.62 1.79 -4.92
C PHE A 76 -6.82 1.86 -3.62
N PHE A 77 -5.49 1.88 -3.75
CA PHE A 77 -4.56 1.88 -2.60
C PHE A 77 -4.70 3.08 -1.64
N ASP A 78 -5.33 4.17 -2.08
CA ASP A 78 -5.63 5.31 -1.20
C ASP A 78 -6.71 4.96 -0.16
N THR A 79 -7.38 3.81 -0.23
CA THR A 79 -8.28 3.38 0.87
C THR A 79 -7.57 2.57 1.94
N VAL A 80 -6.28 2.24 1.75
CA VAL A 80 -5.53 1.39 2.69
C VAL A 80 -5.49 2.09 4.05
N ALA A 81 -6.23 1.52 5.00
CA ALA A 81 -6.29 1.98 6.38
C ALA A 81 -5.31 1.17 7.25
N HIS A 82 -5.00 -0.05 6.84
CA HIS A 82 -4.23 -1.01 7.62
C HIS A 82 -3.24 -1.76 6.73
N ILE A 83 -1.97 -1.82 7.18
CA ILE A 83 -0.90 -2.56 6.53
C ILE A 83 -0.37 -3.58 7.53
N VAL A 84 -0.38 -4.86 7.17
CA VAL A 84 0.13 -5.93 8.03
C VAL A 84 1.36 -6.55 7.38
N LEU A 85 2.49 -6.49 8.07
CA LEU A 85 3.75 -7.09 7.63
C LEU A 85 3.89 -8.48 8.27
N CYS A 86 3.77 -9.53 7.48
CA CYS A 86 3.93 -10.92 7.92
C CYS A 86 5.29 -11.48 7.47
N GLY A 87 5.88 -12.36 8.28
CA GLY A 87 7.17 -12.97 7.97
C GLY A 87 8.31 -11.96 7.85
N ASP A 88 9.27 -12.23 6.98
CA ASP A 88 10.47 -11.40 6.79
C ASP A 88 10.27 -10.21 5.81
N THR A 89 9.03 -9.71 5.69
CA THR A 89 8.70 -8.60 4.76
C THR A 89 9.29 -7.24 5.12
N LEU A 90 9.92 -7.12 6.29
CA LEU A 90 10.65 -5.90 6.70
C LEU A 90 11.81 -5.56 5.75
N THR A 91 12.31 -6.53 4.99
CA THR A 91 13.30 -6.34 3.92
C THR A 91 12.82 -5.41 2.80
N HIS A 92 11.49 -5.33 2.59
CA HIS A 92 10.83 -4.50 1.58
C HIS A 92 10.27 -3.19 2.14
N LEU A 93 10.51 -2.91 3.43
CA LEU A 93 9.88 -1.79 4.13
C LEU A 93 10.22 -0.45 3.50
N ASP A 94 11.43 -0.28 2.97
CA ASP A 94 11.86 0.94 2.29
C ASP A 94 10.97 1.28 1.09
N GLN A 95 10.59 0.27 0.29
CA GLN A 95 9.73 0.45 -0.87
C GLN A 95 8.30 0.81 -0.45
N VAL A 96 7.77 0.13 0.58
CA VAL A 96 6.44 0.42 1.15
C VAL A 96 6.37 1.84 1.71
N LEU A 97 7.39 2.25 2.48
CA LEU A 97 7.44 3.58 3.08
C LEU A 97 7.52 4.70 2.04
N ASN A 98 8.11 4.45 0.87
CA ASN A 98 8.27 5.47 -0.17
C ASN A 98 7.13 5.49 -1.20
N ASP A 99 6.18 4.55 -1.11
CA ASP A 99 5.03 4.52 -2.02
C ASP A 99 4.04 5.64 -1.68
N ARG A 100 3.81 6.52 -2.66
CA ARG A 100 2.91 7.67 -2.54
C ARG A 100 1.44 7.32 -2.79
N ALA A 101 1.15 6.11 -3.28
CA ALA A 101 -0.20 5.61 -3.41
C ALA A 101 -0.79 5.21 -2.05
N LEU A 102 0.07 4.87 -1.08
CA LEU A 102 -0.34 4.56 0.28
C LEU A 102 -0.56 5.85 1.08
N ARG A 103 -1.61 5.84 1.91
CA ARG A 103 -1.90 6.97 2.79
C ARG A 103 -0.90 7.05 3.94
N PRO A 104 -0.37 8.25 4.25
CA PRO A 104 0.51 8.43 5.42
C PRO A 104 -0.16 8.02 6.76
N ALA A 105 -1.49 8.14 6.84
CA ALA A 105 -2.27 7.77 8.02
C ALA A 105 -2.61 6.27 8.12
N ALA A 106 -2.21 5.45 7.13
CA ALA A 106 -2.38 4.00 7.21
C ALA A 106 -1.65 3.46 8.44
N ARG A 107 -2.33 2.64 9.24
CA ARG A 107 -1.76 2.03 10.45
C ARG A 107 -1.01 0.76 10.07
N ILE A 108 0.13 0.52 10.71
CA ILE A 108 1.03 -0.58 10.35
C ILE A 108 1.27 -1.53 11.52
N TYR A 109 1.27 -2.82 11.23
CA TYR A 109 1.29 -3.92 12.21
C TYR A 109 2.30 -5.01 11.84
N LEU A 110 2.78 -5.75 12.83
CA LEU A 110 3.49 -7.01 12.60
C LEU A 110 2.52 -8.19 12.71
N GLY A 111 2.27 -8.88 11.60
CA GLY A 111 1.38 -10.03 11.55
C GLY A 111 2.05 -11.31 12.07
N GLN A 112 1.32 -12.07 12.88
CA GLN A 112 1.71 -13.39 13.38
C GLN A 112 0.57 -14.38 13.14
N GLY A 113 0.89 -15.60 12.71
CA GLY A 113 -0.11 -16.58 12.29
C GLY A 113 -0.50 -16.43 10.82
N ASN A 114 -1.69 -16.91 10.45
CA ASN A 114 -2.17 -16.83 9.07
C ASN A 114 -3.13 -15.64 8.92
N VAL A 115 -2.56 -14.43 8.92
CA VAL A 115 -3.34 -13.20 8.73
C VAL A 115 -3.77 -13.09 7.27
N GLU A 116 -5.07 -12.92 7.05
CA GLU A 116 -5.70 -12.72 5.75
C GLU A 116 -6.49 -11.40 5.77
N ALA A 117 -6.45 -10.63 4.68
CA ALA A 117 -6.98 -9.27 4.64
C ALA A 117 -8.49 -9.23 4.97
N ASP A 118 -9.30 -10.05 4.30
CA ASP A 118 -10.77 -10.09 4.49
C ASP A 118 -11.16 -10.50 5.91
N SER A 119 -10.43 -11.44 6.50
CA SER A 119 -10.66 -11.92 7.87
C SER A 119 -10.24 -10.88 8.92
N ALA A 120 -9.17 -10.12 8.65
CA ALA A 120 -8.64 -9.11 9.57
C ALA A 120 -9.42 -7.78 9.54
N ALA A 121 -9.96 -7.40 8.38
CA ALA A 121 -10.68 -6.13 8.15
C ALA A 121 -11.72 -5.79 9.23
N PRO A 122 -12.71 -6.65 9.56
CA PRO A 122 -13.73 -6.31 10.56
C PRO A 122 -13.15 -6.10 11.96
N TYR A 123 -12.08 -6.83 12.31
CA TYR A 123 -11.41 -6.66 13.60
C TYR A 123 -10.68 -5.33 13.68
N LEU A 124 -9.87 -5.02 12.66
CA LEU A 124 -9.04 -3.80 12.59
C LEU A 124 -9.87 -2.53 12.44
N ALA A 125 -11.04 -2.60 11.80
CA ALA A 125 -11.99 -1.49 11.77
C ALA A 125 -12.39 -1.02 13.19
N THR A 126 -12.43 -1.95 14.16
CA THR A 126 -12.80 -1.69 15.56
C THR A 126 -11.57 -1.50 16.47
N HIS A 127 -10.49 -2.22 16.22
CA HIS A 127 -9.29 -2.27 17.08
C HIS A 127 -8.07 -1.80 16.30
N GLN A 128 -7.77 -0.51 16.44
CA GLN A 128 -6.73 0.13 15.64
C GLN A 128 -5.45 0.38 16.46
N GLY A 129 -4.28 0.10 15.87
CA GLY A 129 -2.95 0.31 16.51
C GLY A 129 -2.45 1.74 16.44
N ASP A 130 -1.53 2.14 17.30
CA ASP A 130 -1.14 3.55 17.45
C ASP A 130 -0.09 4.04 16.43
N LYS A 131 0.55 3.13 15.68
CA LYS A 131 1.60 3.47 14.70
C LYS A 131 1.05 3.66 13.29
N THR A 132 1.44 4.76 12.66
CA THR A 132 1.14 5.04 11.26
C THR A 132 2.35 4.86 10.35
N LEU A 133 2.11 4.78 9.04
CA LEU A 133 3.16 4.79 8.02
C LEU A 133 4.01 6.06 8.11
N GLN A 134 3.39 7.21 8.40
CA GLN A 134 4.09 8.47 8.62
C GLN A 134 5.03 8.43 9.83
N ASP A 135 4.60 7.82 10.95
CA ASP A 135 5.46 7.68 12.14
C ASP A 135 6.70 6.83 11.83
N LEU A 136 6.50 5.76 11.05
CA LEU A 136 7.56 4.87 10.63
C LEU A 136 8.52 5.54 9.62
N GLN A 137 7.99 6.31 8.67
CA GLN A 137 8.78 7.13 7.75
C GLN A 137 9.64 8.15 8.52
N ALA A 138 9.05 8.86 9.49
CA ALA A 138 9.77 9.83 10.30
C ALA A 138 10.90 9.18 11.12
N ALA A 139 10.61 8.04 11.74
CA ALA A 139 11.63 7.31 12.48
C ALA A 139 12.73 6.75 11.58
N TRP A 140 12.39 6.26 10.39
CA TRP A 140 13.38 5.80 9.39
C TRP A 140 14.34 6.91 8.98
N LEU A 141 13.84 8.12 8.73
CA LEU A 141 14.66 9.30 8.41
C LEU A 141 15.57 9.74 9.56
N GLU A 142 15.15 9.48 10.80
CA GLU A 142 15.89 9.79 12.02
C GLU A 142 16.77 8.62 12.49
N GLU A 143 16.87 7.53 11.71
CA GLU A 143 17.56 6.29 12.08
C GLU A 143 17.12 5.71 13.43
N ARG A 144 15.84 5.94 13.80
CA ARG A 144 15.21 5.42 15.01
C ARG A 144 14.42 4.16 14.73
N THR A 145 14.53 3.21 15.65
CA THR A 145 13.66 2.03 15.65
C THR A 145 12.28 2.37 16.20
N VAL A 146 11.23 1.90 15.51
CA VAL A 146 9.85 1.93 16.01
C VAL A 146 9.41 0.49 16.21
N THR A 147 8.92 0.17 17.40
CA THR A 147 8.24 -1.11 17.58
C THR A 147 6.84 -1.02 17.01
N LEU A 148 6.52 -1.97 16.13
CA LEU A 148 5.20 -2.09 15.53
C LEU A 148 4.31 -2.99 16.39
N PRO A 149 3.03 -2.64 16.57
CA PRO A 149 2.11 -3.44 17.36
C PRO A 149 1.88 -4.80 16.69
N PRO A 150 2.06 -5.93 17.41
CA PRO A 150 1.79 -7.25 16.86
C PRO A 150 0.27 -7.49 16.72
N LEU A 151 -0.12 -7.98 15.55
CA LEU A 151 -1.43 -8.52 15.23
C LEU A 151 -1.31 -10.04 15.13
N THR A 152 -1.81 -10.75 16.15
CA THR A 152 -1.78 -12.21 16.18
C THR A 152 -3.11 -12.77 15.71
N GLU A 153 -3.07 -13.68 14.75
CA GLU A 153 -4.17 -14.56 14.36
C GLU A 153 -3.99 -15.94 15.04
N THR A 154 -5.05 -16.46 15.63
CA THR A 154 -5.09 -17.82 16.20
C THR A 154 -6.51 -18.38 16.11
N ASP A 155 -6.67 -19.49 15.39
CA ASP A 155 -7.94 -20.19 15.20
C ASP A 155 -9.07 -19.26 14.72
N GLY A 156 -8.76 -18.36 13.78
CA GLY A 156 -9.68 -17.38 13.19
C GLY A 156 -9.97 -16.16 14.07
N ARG A 157 -9.23 -15.98 15.17
CA ARG A 157 -9.39 -14.83 16.07
C ARG A 157 -8.17 -13.93 16.02
N TYR A 158 -8.45 -12.63 15.95
CA TYR A 158 -7.43 -11.60 15.94
C TYR A 158 -7.25 -10.96 17.32
N ARG A 159 -6.00 -10.67 17.66
CA ARG A 159 -5.63 -9.90 18.85
C ARG A 159 -4.52 -8.92 18.51
N LEU A 160 -4.78 -7.65 18.78
CA LEU A 160 -3.78 -6.59 18.75
C LEU A 160 -3.16 -6.43 20.15
N SER A 161 -1.83 -6.40 20.24
CA SER A 161 -1.14 -5.99 21.46
C SER A 161 -0.46 -4.65 21.22
N ASN A 162 -0.70 -3.67 22.09
CA ASN A 162 -0.07 -2.34 21.98
C ASN A 162 1.25 -2.25 22.74
N ASP A 163 1.72 -3.35 23.34
CA ASP A 163 2.98 -3.42 24.06
C ASP A 163 4.11 -3.74 23.06
N GLY A 164 4.62 -2.69 22.42
CA GLY A 164 5.82 -2.72 21.57
C GLY A 164 6.86 -1.71 22.04
#